data_AF-A0A5R2NDR2-F1
#
_entry.id   AF-A0A5R2NDR2-F1
#
_cell.length_a   1.000
_cell.length_b   1.000
_cell.length_c   1.000
_cell.angle_alpha   90.00
_cell.angle_beta   90.00
_cell.angle_gamma   90.00
#
_symmetry.space_group_name_H-M   'P 1'
#
loop_
_entity.id
_entity.type
_entity.pdbx_description
1 polymer ?
#
loop_
_entity_poly.entity_id
_entity_poly.type
_entity_poly.pdbx_seq_one_letter_code
_entity_poly.pdbx_strand_id
1 'polypeptide(L)'
;GLSAAQWLAPYMRGNLTTLYADTAAMPELIEALKLKPSKSGANVEVIEPDDPAILKERVEVPGGPPVSSPILTYLDLSHLDDRGREAAEHLREKLLKWH
;
A
#
# COMPACT_ATOMS: atom_id res chain seq x y z
N GLY A 1 1.54 0.73 -1.11
CA GLY A 1 1.88 -0.18 -2.23
C GLY A 1 0.69 -0.96 -2.76
N LEU A 2 0.66 -2.29 -2.57
CA LEU A 2 -0.29 -3.20 -3.24
C LEU A 2 -1.77 -2.82 -3.03
N SER A 3 -2.19 -2.55 -1.79
CA SER A 3 -3.59 -2.18 -1.52
C SER A 3 -3.96 -0.82 -2.08
N ALA A 4 -3.05 0.16 -2.04
CA ALA A 4 -3.27 1.47 -2.64
C ALA A 4 -3.47 1.36 -4.16
N ALA A 5 -2.70 0.52 -4.83
CA ALA A 5 -2.83 0.27 -6.26
C ALA A 5 -4.21 -0.25 -6.64
N GLN A 6 -4.84 -1.08 -5.79
CA GLN A 6 -6.20 -1.58 -6.03
C GLN A 6 -7.26 -0.47 -6.04
N TRP A 7 -7.05 0.60 -5.26
CA TRP A 7 -7.94 1.77 -5.25
C TRP A 7 -7.62 2.78 -6.35
N LEU A 8 -6.33 2.94 -6.67
CA LEU A 8 -5.84 3.96 -7.60
C LEU A 8 -5.91 3.54 -9.06
N ALA A 9 -5.44 2.33 -9.39
CA ALA A 9 -5.36 1.78 -10.74
C ALA A 9 -5.35 0.24 -10.68
N PRO A 10 -6.53 -0.40 -10.47
CA PRO A 10 -6.60 -1.84 -10.25
C PRO A 10 -6.05 -2.67 -11.42
N TYR A 11 -5.01 -3.46 -11.16
CA TYR A 11 -4.36 -4.35 -12.13
C TYR A 11 -4.30 -5.80 -11.62
N MET A 12 -3.75 -5.99 -10.41
CA MET A 12 -3.64 -7.29 -9.76
C MET A 12 -4.81 -7.56 -8.80
N ARG A 13 -5.19 -8.83 -8.70
CA ARG A 13 -6.04 -9.33 -7.61
C ARG A 13 -5.18 -10.09 -6.61
N GLY A 14 -5.35 -9.80 -5.34
CA GLY A 14 -4.63 -10.47 -4.26
C GLY A 14 -5.35 -10.27 -2.92
N ASN A 15 -5.15 -11.22 -2.01
CA ASN A 15 -5.77 -11.22 -0.68
C ASN A 15 -4.87 -10.57 0.38
N LEU A 16 -3.74 -9.97 -0.02
CA LEU A 16 -2.83 -9.28 0.88
C LEU A 16 -3.21 -7.81 0.99
N THR A 17 -3.45 -7.36 2.22
CA THR A 17 -3.65 -5.95 2.55
C THR A 17 -2.37 -5.37 3.15
N THR A 18 -1.80 -4.35 2.52
CA THR A 18 -0.60 -3.63 3.00
C THR A 18 -1.01 -2.31 3.64
N LEU A 19 -0.56 -2.04 4.86
CA LEU A 19 -0.84 -0.81 5.61
C LEU A 19 0.47 -0.15 6.03
N TYR A 20 0.56 1.17 5.93
CA TYR A 20 1.59 1.93 6.63
C TYR A 20 1.07 2.38 7.99
N ALA A 21 1.88 2.23 9.03
CA ALA A 21 1.55 2.69 10.37
C ALA A 21 2.80 3.14 11.11
N ASP A 22 2.66 4.16 11.96
CA ASP A 22 3.67 4.53 12.94
C ASP A 22 3.74 3.45 14.04
N THR A 23 4.93 3.18 14.58
CA THR A 23 5.12 2.22 15.69
C THR A 23 4.21 2.52 16.87
N ALA A 24 3.99 3.80 17.17
CA ALA A 24 3.14 4.22 18.28
C ALA A 24 1.66 3.85 18.07
N ALA A 25 1.21 3.73 16.82
CA ALA A 25 -0.14 3.32 16.46
C ALA A 25 -0.30 1.79 16.33
N MET A 26 0.80 1.03 16.35
CA MET A 26 0.80 -0.41 16.16
C MET A 26 -0.08 -1.17 17.17
N PRO A 27 -0.05 -0.89 18.49
CA PRO A 27 -0.89 -1.59 19.45
C PRO A 27 -2.39 -1.38 19.19
N GLU A 28 -2.79 -0.14 18.92
CA GLU A 28 -4.18 0.23 18.60
C GLU A 28 -4.64 -0.45 17.30
N LEU A 29 -3.79 -0.46 16.26
CA LEU A 29 -4.07 -1.09 14.99
C LEU A 29 -4.28 -2.61 15.14
N ILE A 30 -3.41 -3.27 15.90
CA ILE A 30 -3.50 -4.72 16.17
C ILE A 30 -4.82 -5.03 16.89
N GLU A 31 -5.21 -4.23 17.88
CA GLU A 31 -6.45 -4.43 18.64
C GLU A 31 -7.69 -4.20 17.76
N ALA A 32 -7.76 -3.05 17.08
CA ALA A 32 -8.91 -2.66 16.27
C ALA A 32 -9.20 -3.64 15.12
N LEU A 33 -8.13 -4.10 14.45
CA LEU A 33 -8.24 -5.05 13.34
C LEU A 33 -8.14 -6.52 13.79
N LYS A 34 -7.97 -6.78 15.09
CA LYS A 34 -7.80 -8.11 15.70
C LYS A 34 -6.68 -8.91 15.01
N LEU A 35 -5.58 -8.23 14.67
CA LEU A 35 -4.45 -8.84 13.97
C LEU A 35 -3.76 -9.87 14.85
N LYS A 36 -3.19 -10.89 14.21
CA LYS A 36 -2.36 -11.90 14.85
C LYS A 36 -1.07 -12.05 14.07
N PRO A 37 0.10 -12.13 14.72
CA PRO A 37 1.35 -12.43 14.04
C PRO A 37 1.23 -13.75 13.28
N SER A 38 1.70 -13.78 12.03
CA SER A 38 1.77 -14.99 11.23
C SER A 38 3.19 -15.19 10.70
N LYS A 39 3.65 -16.44 10.70
CA LYS A 39 4.94 -16.83 10.10
C LYS A 39 4.83 -17.16 8.61
N SER A 40 3.61 -17.35 8.09
CA SER A 40 3.36 -17.71 6.69
C SER A 40 1.91 -17.44 6.30
N GLY A 41 1.67 -17.01 5.07
CA GLY A 41 0.31 -16.78 4.57
C GLY A 41 -0.41 -15.64 5.29
N ALA A 42 0.34 -14.59 5.67
CA ALA A 42 -0.26 -13.37 6.18
C ALA A 42 -1.19 -12.75 5.12
N ASN A 43 -2.36 -12.29 5.56
CA ASN A 43 -3.32 -11.55 4.74
C ASN A 43 -3.30 -10.04 5.02
N VAL A 44 -2.56 -9.63 6.05
CA VAL A 44 -2.28 -8.23 6.37
C VAL A 44 -0.79 -8.10 6.64
N GLU A 45 -0.17 -7.12 6.01
CA GLU A 45 1.20 -6.69 6.25
C GLU A 45 1.16 -5.24 6.72
N VAL A 46 1.74 -4.97 7.89
CA VAL A 46 1.88 -3.61 8.43
C VAL A 46 3.34 -3.21 8.33
N ILE A 47 3.57 -2.07 7.70
CA ILE A 47 4.89 -1.54 7.39
C ILE A 47 5.09 -0.26 8.19
N GLU A 48 6.12 -0.24 9.02
CA GLU A 48 6.62 0.99 9.61
C GLU A 48 7.50 1.69 8.55
N PRO A 49 7.13 2.90 8.08
CA PRO A 49 7.95 3.60 7.11
C PRO A 49 9.22 4.17 7.75
N ASP A 50 10.35 4.08 7.04
CA ASP A 50 11.61 4.69 7.49
C ASP A 50 11.50 6.21 7.65
N ASP A 51 10.67 6.86 6.81
CA ASP A 51 10.32 8.27 6.93
C ASP A 51 8.84 8.44 7.28
N PRO A 52 8.49 8.86 8.51
CA PRO A 52 7.12 9.14 8.91
C PRO A 52 6.42 10.22 8.08
N ALA A 53 7.15 11.07 7.35
CA ALA A 53 6.56 12.08 6.48
C ALA A 53 5.69 11.46 5.38
N ILE A 54 5.99 10.24 4.95
CA ILE A 54 5.20 9.47 3.98
C ILE A 54 3.74 9.33 4.42
N LEU A 55 3.47 9.18 5.71
CA LEU A 55 2.09 9.06 6.23
C LEU A 55 1.27 10.33 5.98
N LYS A 56 1.92 11.49 5.81
CA LYS A 56 1.27 12.78 5.53
C LYS A 56 0.95 12.98 4.05
N GLU A 57 1.58 12.20 3.16
CA GLU A 57 1.35 12.26 1.71
C GLU A 57 0.19 11.38 1.23
N ARG A 58 -0.59 10.84 2.17
CA ARG A 58 -1.76 10.02 1.83
C ARG A 58 -2.79 10.81 1.02
N VAL A 59 -3.46 10.11 0.12
CA VAL A 59 -4.54 10.65 -0.71
C VAL A 59 -5.86 10.01 -0.32
N GLU A 60 -6.92 10.83 -0.31
CA GLU A 60 -8.29 10.34 -0.08
C GLU A 60 -8.83 9.71 -1.36
N VAL A 61 -9.50 8.57 -1.23
CA VAL A 61 -10.19 7.89 -2.35
C VAL A 61 -11.69 7.78 -2.05
N PRO A 62 -12.58 8.06 -3.03
CA PRO A 62 -14.02 7.97 -2.79
C PRO A 62 -14.46 6.58 -2.36
N GLY A 63 -15.14 6.49 -1.21
CA GLY A 63 -15.69 5.23 -0.70
C GLY A 63 -14.66 4.22 -0.20
N GLY A 64 -13.40 4.65 0.00
CA GLY A 64 -12.32 3.81 0.52
C GLY A 64 -11.52 4.48 1.64
N PRO A 65 -10.60 3.76 2.29
CA PRO A 65 -9.66 4.35 3.23
C PRO A 65 -8.63 5.24 2.52
N PRO A 66 -8.00 6.21 3.20
CA PRO A 66 -6.88 6.94 2.61
C PRO A 66 -5.75 5.98 2.20
N VAL A 67 -5.13 6.24 1.06
CA VAL A 67 -4.09 5.40 0.48
C VAL A 67 -2.79 6.18 0.28
N SER A 68 -1.67 5.48 0.08
CA SER A 68 -0.39 6.11 -0.27
C SER A 68 -0.52 6.94 -1.55
N SER A 69 0.32 7.97 -1.70
CA SER A 69 0.36 8.77 -2.93
C SER A 69 0.63 7.89 -4.17
N PRO A 70 0.19 8.29 -5.38
CA PRO A 70 0.48 7.54 -6.60
C PRO A 70 1.98 7.31 -6.85
N ILE A 71 2.83 8.27 -6.48
CA ILE A 71 4.30 8.17 -6.62
C ILE A 71 4.85 7.10 -5.68
N LEU A 72 4.50 7.15 -4.39
CA LEU A 72 4.95 6.12 -3.45
C LEU A 72 4.41 4.74 -3.83
N THR A 73 3.14 4.68 -4.26
CA THR A 73 2.52 3.44 -4.71
C THR A 73 3.28 2.84 -5.90
N TYR A 74 3.71 3.67 -6.87
CA TYR A 74 4.58 3.24 -7.97
C TYR A 74 5.90 2.68 -7.46
N LEU A 75 6.57 3.40 -6.55
CA LEU A 75 7.85 2.96 -5.99
C LEU A 75 7.70 1.62 -5.27
N ASP A 76 6.70 1.45 -4.41
CA ASP A 76 6.44 0.19 -3.72
C ASP A 76 6.25 -0.97 -4.69
N LEU A 77 5.44 -0.78 -5.73
CA LEU A 77 5.17 -1.80 -6.74
C LEU A 77 6.41 -2.14 -7.56
N SER A 78 7.26 -1.14 -7.87
CA SER A 78 8.46 -1.33 -8.69
C SER A 78 9.53 -2.19 -8.02
N HIS A 79 9.50 -2.30 -6.69
CA HIS A 79 10.41 -3.14 -5.90
C HIS A 79 9.92 -4.58 -5.70
N LEU A 80 8.72 -4.90 -6.17
CA LEU A 80 8.18 -6.27 -6.13
C LEU A 80 8.69 -7.11 -7.32
N ASP A 81 8.12 -8.31 -7.47
CA ASP A 81 8.40 -9.22 -8.58
C ASP A 81 7.90 -8.67 -9.94
N ASP A 82 8.02 -9.48 -10.99
CA ASP A 82 7.63 -9.10 -12.35
C ASP A 82 6.17 -8.61 -12.44
N ARG A 83 5.26 -9.22 -11.68
CA ARG A 83 3.84 -8.80 -11.67
C ARG A 83 3.67 -7.47 -10.96
N GLY A 84 4.42 -7.22 -9.90
CA GLY A 84 4.44 -5.93 -9.25
C GLY A 84 4.96 -4.84 -10.18
N ARG A 85 6.01 -5.10 -10.95
CA ARG A 85 6.54 -4.16 -11.95
C ARG A 85 5.54 -3.87 -13.07
N GLU A 86 4.81 -4.87 -13.55
CA GLU A 86 3.70 -4.64 -14.50
C GLU A 86 2.60 -3.75 -13.90
N ALA A 87 2.23 -3.96 -12.63
CA ALA A 87 1.27 -3.11 -11.94
C ALA A 87 1.79 -1.67 -11.75
N ALA A 88 3.09 -1.51 -11.50
CA ALA A 88 3.74 -0.21 -11.40
C ALA A 88 3.61 0.55 -12.73
N GLU A 89 3.94 -0.09 -13.85
CA GLU A 89 3.80 0.52 -15.17
C GLU A 89 2.34 0.84 -15.50
N HIS A 90 1.40 -0.05 -15.19
CA HIS A 90 -0.03 0.23 -15.34
C HIS A 90 -0.46 1.47 -14.55
N LEU A 91 -0.04 1.59 -13.29
CA LEU A 91 -0.34 2.75 -12.45
C LEU A 91 0.30 4.03 -13.02
N ARG A 92 1.55 3.94 -13.51
CA ARG A 92 2.27 5.05 -14.11
C ARG A 92 1.51 5.58 -15.33
N GLU A 93 1.15 4.71 -16.27
CA GLU A 93 0.39 5.07 -17.48
C GLU A 93 -0.94 5.76 -17.16
N LYS A 94 -1.62 5.35 -16.09
CA LYS A 94 -2.92 5.89 -15.69
C LYS A 94 -2.82 7.22 -14.96
N LEU A 95 -1.86 7.37 -14.06
CA LEU A 95 -1.87 8.43 -13.05
C LEU A 95 -0.65 9.34 -13.09
N LEU A 96 0.49 8.88 -13.60
CA LEU A 96 1.76 9.60 -13.55
C LEU A 96 2.17 10.00 -14.98
N LYS A 97 1.84 11.24 -15.37
CA LYS A 97 1.97 11.78 -16.74
C LYS A 97 3.39 12.17 -17.18
N TRP A 98 4.43 11.52 -16.68
CA TRP A 98 5.82 11.80 -17.05
C TRP A 98 6.28 10.77 -18.08
N HIS A 99 6.76 11.30 -19.21
CA HIS A 99 7.28 10.55 -20.37
C HIS A 99 8.79 10.45 -20.31
#